data_AF-A0A1I2DTD0-F1
#
_entry.id   AF-A0A1I2DTD0-F1
#
_cell.length_a   1.000
_cell.length_b   1.000
_cell.length_c   1.000
_cell.angle_alpha   90.00
_cell.angle_beta   90.00
_cell.angle_gamma   90.00
#
_symmetry.space_group_name_H-M   'P 1'
#
loop_
_entity.id
_entity.type
_entity.pdbx_description
1 polymer ?
#
loop_
_entity_poly.entity_id
_entity_poly.type
_entity_poly.pdbx_seq_one_letter_code
_entity_poly.pdbx_strand_id
1 'polypeptide(L)'
;MPLVSRSPSPALAPFVASIWRFRGRFGHAYERVLPTGTMQILVNLHEDEMRLYPGEGDAVVHRLRGAIVCGAHTKSVAIDTDEQRDIVGINFRPGGAFPFLAAPADATETHVELDALWGRPGALLRERLLAAADTEAILRTFEDALLAQAIKPLEPDPSVLFAVSSFGRGIGVTQVTKQLGMTSARFIRHFQKIVGLTPKRFARVLRFHRVLDVASQGRRIDWARVAVESGYFDQAHLIHEFREFSGMNPTAYRPRSHVDSTHVPLVAREISTIPATAAPAR
;
A
#
# COMPACT_ATOMS: atom_id res chain seq x y z
N MET A 1 15.93 9.81 -14.36
CA MET A 1 15.30 8.68 -13.66
C MET A 1 13.86 9.04 -13.39
N PRO A 2 12.89 8.19 -13.75
CA PRO A 2 11.49 8.50 -13.52
C PRO A 2 11.11 8.44 -12.04
N LEU A 3 11.77 7.60 -11.24
CA LEU A 3 11.55 7.49 -9.80
C LEU A 3 12.72 8.10 -9.02
N VAL A 4 12.40 9.01 -8.10
CA VAL A 4 13.31 9.53 -7.07
C VAL A 4 12.76 9.12 -5.72
N SER A 5 13.56 8.47 -4.89
CA SER A 5 13.15 8.03 -3.54
C SER A 5 14.23 8.40 -2.54
N ARG A 6 13.82 8.81 -1.34
CA ARG A 6 14.73 9.14 -0.24
C ARG A 6 14.27 8.48 1.06
N SER A 7 15.24 8.26 1.94
CA SER A 7 14.96 7.97 3.34
C SER A 7 14.35 9.20 4.01
N PRO A 8 13.38 9.03 4.92
CA PRO A 8 12.88 10.14 5.71
C PRO A 8 13.93 10.64 6.71
N SER A 9 13.71 11.82 7.25
CA SER A 9 14.42 12.40 8.39
C SER A 9 14.42 11.46 9.60
N PRO A 10 15.39 11.60 10.53
CA PRO A 10 15.46 10.77 11.73
C PRO A 10 14.18 10.75 12.57
N ALA A 11 13.45 11.87 12.63
CA ALA A 11 12.19 11.97 13.37
C ALA A 11 11.08 11.08 12.78
N LEU A 12 11.08 10.87 11.45
CA LEU A 12 10.07 10.07 10.75
C LEU A 12 10.54 8.66 10.42
N ALA A 13 11.83 8.36 10.47
CA ALA A 13 12.38 7.03 10.15
C ALA A 13 11.70 5.84 10.85
N PRO A 14 11.21 5.93 12.11
CA PRO A 14 10.47 4.86 12.75
C PRO A 14 9.05 4.63 12.18
N PHE A 15 8.50 5.60 11.44
CA PHE A 15 7.11 5.61 10.96
C PHE A 15 7.01 5.54 9.45
N VAL A 16 7.96 6.12 8.73
CA VAL A 16 8.00 6.23 7.28
C VAL A 16 9.10 5.30 6.75
N ALA A 17 8.76 4.50 5.75
CA ALA A 17 9.70 3.64 5.05
C ALA A 17 10.43 4.41 3.94
N SER A 18 9.70 5.22 3.17
CA SER A 18 10.27 6.08 2.12
C SER A 18 9.35 7.23 1.75
N ILE A 19 9.95 8.29 1.21
CA ILE A 19 9.27 9.40 0.53
C ILE A 19 9.77 9.42 -0.90
N TRP A 20 8.87 9.41 -1.88
CA TRP A 20 9.24 9.19 -3.27
C TRP A 20 8.39 10.02 -4.23
N ARG A 21 8.93 10.24 -5.43
CA ARG A 21 8.22 10.84 -6.56
C ARG A 21 8.50 10.02 -7.81
N PHE A 22 7.43 9.63 -8.48
CA PHE A 22 7.49 9.10 -9.84
C PHE A 22 7.04 10.19 -10.82
N ARG A 23 7.82 10.40 -11.88
CA ARG A 23 7.47 11.23 -13.04
C ARG A 23 7.91 10.50 -14.31
N GLY A 24 6.95 10.02 -15.09
CA GLY A 24 7.21 9.26 -16.30
C GLY A 24 5.95 8.64 -16.88
N ARG A 25 6.09 7.89 -17.96
CA ARG A 25 5.00 7.12 -18.57
C ARG A 25 5.35 5.64 -18.53
N PHE A 26 4.34 4.81 -18.33
CA PHE A 26 4.45 3.36 -18.45
C PHE A 26 4.06 2.89 -19.86
N GLY A 27 4.52 1.71 -20.26
CA GLY A 27 4.25 1.13 -21.58
C GLY A 27 2.93 0.35 -21.69
N HIS A 28 2.09 0.42 -20.66
CA HIS A 28 0.79 -0.24 -20.55
C HIS A 28 -0.19 0.77 -19.94
N ALA A 29 -1.50 0.57 -20.13
CA ALA A 29 -2.49 1.54 -19.66
C ALA A 29 -2.88 1.34 -18.18
N TYR A 30 -3.02 0.09 -17.74
CA TYR A 30 -3.47 -0.23 -16.40
C TYR A 30 -2.49 -1.16 -15.68
N GLU A 31 -2.35 -0.95 -14.37
CA GLU A 31 -1.67 -1.88 -13.47
C GLU A 31 -2.62 -2.29 -12.36
N ARG A 32 -2.44 -3.51 -11.87
CA ARG A 32 -2.98 -3.96 -10.60
C ARG A 32 -1.92 -3.80 -9.52
N VAL A 33 -2.27 -3.04 -8.49
CA VAL A 33 -1.45 -2.82 -7.29
C VAL A 33 -1.87 -3.83 -6.24
N LEU A 34 -0.92 -4.66 -5.82
CA LEU A 34 -1.11 -5.73 -4.84
C LEU A 34 -0.98 -5.19 -3.40
N PRO A 35 -1.71 -5.78 -2.43
CA PRO A 35 -1.72 -5.32 -1.05
C PRO A 35 -0.34 -5.45 -0.39
N THR A 36 0.14 -4.39 0.27
CA THR A 36 1.39 -4.39 1.05
C THR A 36 1.18 -4.59 2.55
N GLY A 37 -0.05 -4.42 3.03
CA GLY A 37 -0.37 -4.44 4.46
C GLY A 37 0.10 -3.17 5.19
N THR A 38 0.49 -2.13 4.46
CA THR A 38 0.86 -0.81 4.97
C THR A 38 -0.03 0.27 4.38
N MET A 39 0.02 1.46 4.97
CA MET A 39 -0.68 2.64 4.46
C MET A 39 0.27 3.51 3.64
N GLN A 40 -0.31 4.30 2.74
CA GLN A 40 0.42 5.29 1.96
C GLN A 40 -0.37 6.59 1.88
N ILE A 41 0.32 7.71 1.73
CA ILE A 41 -0.28 8.95 1.23
C ILE A 41 0.20 9.12 -0.20
N LEU A 42 -0.73 9.33 -1.12
CA LEU A 42 -0.43 9.61 -2.53
C LEU A 42 -0.98 10.98 -2.90
N VAL A 43 -0.20 11.73 -3.65
CA VAL A 43 -0.63 12.99 -4.26
C VAL A 43 -0.34 12.95 -5.74
N ASN A 44 -1.39 13.06 -6.55
CA ASN A 44 -1.30 13.26 -7.98
C ASN A 44 -0.96 14.72 -8.30
N LEU A 45 0.20 14.95 -8.90
CA LEU A 45 0.67 16.25 -9.35
C LEU A 45 0.31 16.51 -10.81
N HIS A 46 -0.14 15.49 -11.54
CA HIS A 46 -0.59 15.63 -12.92
C HIS A 46 -2.04 16.13 -13.02
N GLU A 47 -2.98 15.47 -12.33
CA GLU A 47 -4.41 15.85 -12.26
C GLU A 47 -4.80 16.10 -10.79
N ASP A 48 -5.89 16.83 -10.53
CA ASP A 48 -6.48 16.89 -9.17
C ASP A 48 -7.56 15.81 -9.02
N GLU A 49 -7.21 14.59 -9.43
CA GLU A 49 -8.06 13.42 -9.37
C GLU A 49 -7.19 12.20 -9.11
N MET A 50 -7.75 11.18 -8.47
CA MET A 50 -7.19 9.84 -8.39
C MET A 50 -8.27 8.82 -8.78
N ARG A 51 -7.98 7.96 -9.75
CA ARG A 51 -8.93 6.96 -10.26
C ARG A 51 -8.52 5.56 -9.85
N LEU A 52 -9.38 4.91 -9.09
CA LEU A 52 -9.16 3.57 -8.56
C LEU A 52 -10.26 2.63 -9.05
N TYR A 53 -9.87 1.43 -9.45
CA TYR A 53 -10.77 0.41 -9.97
C TYR A 53 -10.72 -0.78 -9.01
N PRO A 54 -11.56 -0.79 -7.95
CA PRO A 54 -11.56 -1.88 -6.98
C PRO A 54 -12.13 -3.14 -7.63
N GLY A 55 -11.45 -4.29 -7.49
CA GLY A 55 -11.99 -5.60 -7.90
C GLY A 55 -11.57 -6.13 -9.28
N GLU A 56 -11.88 -7.42 -9.50
CA GLU A 56 -11.88 -8.03 -10.83
C GLU A 56 -13.22 -7.69 -11.48
N GLY A 57 -13.22 -6.97 -12.59
CA GLY A 57 -14.45 -6.86 -13.37
C GLY A 57 -15.29 -5.59 -13.17
N ASP A 58 -14.94 -4.73 -12.22
CA ASP A 58 -15.83 -3.62 -11.88
C ASP A 58 -15.73 -2.45 -12.84
N ALA A 59 -16.87 -2.15 -13.47
CA ALA A 59 -17.11 -0.96 -14.26
C ALA A 59 -17.19 0.33 -13.40
N VAL A 60 -17.03 0.22 -12.07
CA VAL A 60 -17.21 1.33 -11.14
C VAL A 60 -15.86 1.95 -10.83
N VAL A 61 -15.63 3.13 -11.38
CA VAL A 61 -14.45 3.94 -11.07
C VAL A 61 -14.69 4.70 -9.78
N HIS A 62 -13.86 4.46 -8.77
CA HIS A 62 -13.80 5.30 -7.58
C HIS A 62 -12.94 6.51 -7.91
N ARG A 63 -13.57 7.68 -7.94
CA ARG A 63 -12.91 8.97 -8.20
C ARG A 63 -12.78 9.73 -6.90
N LEU A 64 -11.55 10.12 -6.59
CA LEU A 64 -11.18 10.90 -5.42
C LEU A 64 -10.43 12.14 -5.89
N ARG A 65 -10.28 13.14 -5.04
CA ARG A 65 -9.36 14.26 -5.28
C ARG A 65 -7.90 13.81 -5.40
N GLY A 66 -7.05 14.67 -5.93
CA GLY A 66 -5.65 14.35 -6.22
C GLY A 66 -4.75 14.14 -5.00
N ALA A 67 -5.27 14.13 -3.77
CA ALA A 67 -4.52 13.80 -2.56
C ALA A 67 -5.32 12.82 -1.69
N ILE A 68 -4.78 11.62 -1.48
CA ILE A 68 -5.49 10.53 -0.80
C ILE A 68 -4.59 9.80 0.19
N VAL A 69 -5.24 9.17 1.18
CA VAL A 69 -4.66 8.09 1.97
C VAL A 69 -5.12 6.76 1.39
N CYS A 70 -4.17 5.93 0.99
CA CYS A 70 -4.41 4.52 0.72
C CYS A 70 -4.29 3.76 2.04
N GLY A 71 -5.41 3.30 2.57
CA GLY A 71 -5.39 2.54 3.82
C GLY A 71 -4.83 1.14 3.63
N ALA A 72 -4.55 0.47 4.75
CA ALA A 72 -4.05 -0.89 4.72
C ALA A 72 -5.18 -1.80 4.22
N HIS A 73 -4.93 -2.52 3.13
CA HIS A 73 -5.90 -3.36 2.45
C HIS A 73 -5.33 -4.74 2.19
N THR A 74 -6.23 -5.71 1.99
CA THR A 74 -5.89 -7.10 1.67
C THR A 74 -6.26 -7.49 0.25
N LYS A 75 -6.94 -6.61 -0.50
CA LYS A 75 -7.34 -6.85 -1.89
C LYS A 75 -6.63 -5.90 -2.83
N SER A 76 -6.22 -6.39 -3.99
CA SER A 76 -5.62 -5.55 -5.03
C SER A 76 -6.59 -4.51 -5.58
N VAL A 77 -6.03 -3.39 -6.05
CA VAL A 77 -6.75 -2.33 -6.76
C VAL A 77 -6.10 -2.10 -8.11
N ALA A 78 -6.88 -1.87 -9.17
CA ALA A 78 -6.32 -1.45 -10.45
C ALA A 78 -6.24 0.10 -10.53
N ILE A 79 -5.24 0.58 -11.26
CA ILE A 79 -4.93 2.00 -11.47
C ILE A 79 -4.76 2.30 -12.97
N ASP A 80 -5.07 3.53 -13.37
CA ASP A 80 -4.75 4.08 -14.69
C ASP A 80 -3.37 4.75 -14.64
N THR A 81 -2.42 4.19 -15.38
CA THR A 81 -1.03 4.65 -15.35
C THR A 81 -0.78 5.94 -16.14
N ASP A 82 -1.67 6.33 -17.06
CA ASP A 82 -1.55 7.62 -17.75
C ASP A 82 -1.99 8.78 -16.85
N GLU A 83 -3.02 8.55 -16.03
CA GLU A 83 -3.44 9.46 -14.95
C GLU A 83 -2.32 9.67 -13.91
N GLN A 84 -1.58 8.60 -13.61
CA GLN A 84 -0.55 8.57 -12.57
C GLN A 84 0.88 8.80 -13.07
N ARG A 85 1.04 9.69 -14.06
CA ARG A 85 2.35 10.00 -14.67
C ARG A 85 3.23 10.97 -13.88
N ASP A 86 2.70 11.64 -12.86
CA ASP A 86 3.47 12.45 -11.90
C ASP A 86 2.84 12.32 -10.51
N ILE A 87 3.30 11.34 -9.73
CA ILE A 87 2.81 11.04 -8.39
C ILE A 87 3.94 11.23 -7.38
N VAL A 88 3.61 11.82 -6.24
CA VAL A 88 4.48 11.81 -5.06
C VAL A 88 3.79 11.03 -3.94
N GLY A 89 4.57 10.24 -3.19
CA GLY A 89 4.03 9.37 -2.16
C GLY A 89 4.89 9.26 -0.91
N ILE A 90 4.22 8.91 0.19
CA ILE A 90 4.83 8.49 1.47
C ILE A 90 4.39 7.06 1.74
N ASN A 91 5.37 6.16 1.89
CA ASN A 91 5.12 4.80 2.33
C ASN A 91 5.31 4.72 3.84
N PHE A 92 4.27 4.37 4.59
CA PHE A 92 4.42 4.12 6.02
C PHE A 92 4.96 2.73 6.30
N ARG A 93 5.68 2.59 7.41
CA ARG A 93 5.91 1.30 8.06
C ARG A 93 4.59 0.77 8.64
N PRO A 94 4.47 -0.53 8.94
CA PRO A 94 3.29 -1.06 9.61
C PRO A 94 3.00 -0.30 10.91
N GLY A 95 1.80 0.32 11.01
CA GLY A 95 1.42 1.18 12.14
C GLY A 95 1.98 2.61 12.12
N GLY A 96 2.83 2.93 11.15
CA GLY A 96 3.54 4.21 11.05
C GLY A 96 2.64 5.42 10.78
N ALA A 97 1.47 5.20 10.19
CA ALA A 97 0.49 6.26 9.93
C ALA A 97 -0.25 6.71 11.19
N PHE A 98 -0.25 5.91 12.26
CA PHE A 98 -1.09 6.12 13.44
C PHE A 98 -0.89 7.49 14.14
N PRO A 99 0.31 8.08 14.22
CA PRO A 99 0.48 9.41 14.79
C PRO A 99 -0.07 10.55 13.93
N PHE A 100 -0.26 10.33 12.63
CA PHE A 100 -0.60 11.37 11.64
C PHE A 100 -2.05 11.31 11.15
N LEU A 101 -2.72 10.17 11.36
CA LEU A 101 -4.11 9.95 10.98
C LEU A 101 -4.95 9.69 12.24
N ALA A 102 -6.05 10.44 12.40
CA ALA A 102 -6.91 10.33 13.59
C ALA A 102 -7.49 8.93 13.78
N ALA A 103 -7.91 8.29 12.69
CA ALA A 103 -8.49 6.95 12.68
C ALA A 103 -7.99 6.14 11.47
N PRO A 104 -6.80 5.52 11.55
CA PRO A 104 -6.28 4.68 10.46
C PRO A 104 -7.21 3.51 10.13
N ALA A 105 -7.97 3.03 11.13
CA ALA A 105 -8.97 1.99 10.96
C ALA A 105 -10.12 2.39 10.02
N ASP A 106 -10.42 3.69 9.91
CA ASP A 106 -11.49 4.20 9.03
C ASP A 106 -11.05 4.17 7.56
N ALA A 107 -9.74 4.19 7.30
CA ALA A 107 -9.16 4.01 5.97
C ALA A 107 -8.92 2.52 5.64
N THR A 108 -9.06 1.59 6.58
CA THR A 108 -8.79 0.16 6.34
C THR A 108 -9.67 -0.39 5.22
N GLU A 109 -9.06 -1.12 4.29
CA GLU A 109 -9.73 -1.68 3.09
C GLU A 109 -10.37 -0.62 2.18
N THR A 110 -10.00 0.66 2.30
CA THR A 110 -10.53 1.74 1.46
C THR A 110 -9.47 2.82 1.19
N HIS A 111 -9.85 3.81 0.39
CA HIS A 111 -9.08 5.01 0.09
C HIS A 111 -9.91 6.23 0.51
N VAL A 112 -9.26 7.20 1.14
CA VAL A 112 -9.92 8.36 1.74
C VAL A 112 -9.24 9.63 1.25
N GLU A 113 -10.01 10.66 0.94
CA GLU A 113 -9.47 11.97 0.58
C GLU A 113 -8.71 12.57 1.75
N LEU A 114 -7.56 13.19 1.47
CA LEU A 114 -6.66 13.66 2.52
C LEU A 114 -7.26 14.83 3.31
N ASP A 115 -8.13 15.64 2.70
CA ASP A 115 -8.84 16.74 3.36
C ASP A 115 -9.92 16.27 4.33
N ALA A 116 -10.51 15.09 4.13
CA ALA A 116 -11.40 14.48 5.12
C ALA A 116 -10.65 14.11 6.43
N LEU A 117 -9.33 13.88 6.36
CA LEU A 117 -8.50 13.49 7.51
C LEU A 117 -7.71 14.66 8.11
N TRP A 118 -7.16 15.52 7.27
CA TRP A 118 -6.28 16.65 7.66
C TRP A 118 -6.98 18.01 7.57
N GLY A 119 -8.24 18.07 7.12
CA GLY A 119 -8.96 19.32 6.89
C GLY A 119 -8.27 20.19 5.85
N ARG A 120 -8.22 21.50 6.12
CA ARG A 120 -7.62 22.50 5.22
C ARG A 120 -6.15 22.20 4.85
N PRO A 121 -5.26 21.79 5.77
CA PRO A 121 -3.92 21.32 5.41
C PRO A 121 -3.89 20.22 4.34
N GLY A 122 -4.80 19.24 4.42
CA GLY A 122 -4.94 18.18 3.41
C GLY A 122 -5.38 18.73 2.05
N ALA A 123 -6.38 19.62 2.05
CA ALA A 123 -6.91 20.23 0.83
C ALA A 123 -5.86 21.08 0.07
N LEU A 124 -4.94 21.71 0.80
CA LEU A 124 -3.91 22.58 0.24
C LEU A 124 -2.59 21.86 -0.07
N LEU A 125 -2.44 20.59 0.32
CA LEU A 125 -1.16 19.89 0.18
C LEU A 125 -0.70 19.83 -1.28
N ARG A 126 -1.61 19.48 -2.20
CA ARG A 126 -1.31 19.37 -3.63
C ARG A 126 -0.79 20.70 -4.20
N GLU A 127 -1.46 21.80 -3.90
CA GLU A 127 -1.04 23.14 -4.33
C GLU A 127 0.33 23.52 -3.79
N ARG A 128 0.60 23.22 -2.50
CA ARG A 128 1.90 23.47 -1.88
C ARG A 128 3.03 22.68 -2.55
N LEU A 129 2.77 21.43 -2.92
CA LEU A 129 3.74 20.59 -3.63
C LEU A 129 3.97 21.10 -5.06
N LEU A 130 2.93 21.54 -5.76
CA LEU A 130 3.05 22.12 -7.11
C LEU A 130 3.82 23.44 -7.13
N ALA A 131 3.78 24.22 -6.04
CA ALA A 131 4.52 25.47 -5.91
C ALA A 131 6.02 25.27 -5.62
N ALA A 132 6.47 24.04 -5.30
CA ALA A 132 7.86 23.76 -4.99
C ALA A 132 8.73 23.71 -6.26
N ALA A 133 9.95 24.25 -6.17
CA ALA A 133 10.81 24.51 -7.33
C ALA A 133 11.30 23.25 -8.07
N ASP A 134 11.55 22.17 -7.34
CA ASP A 134 12.12 20.93 -7.87
C ASP A 134 11.65 19.69 -7.07
N THR A 135 12.08 18.50 -7.52
CA THR A 135 11.72 17.24 -6.86
C THR A 135 12.16 17.19 -5.40
N GLU A 136 13.35 17.69 -5.06
CA GLU A 136 13.81 17.63 -3.66
C GLU A 136 13.00 18.61 -2.79
N ALA A 137 12.66 19.79 -3.31
CA ALA A 137 11.78 20.73 -2.64
C ALA A 137 10.36 20.16 -2.43
N ILE A 138 9.84 19.39 -3.40
CA ILE A 138 8.58 18.63 -3.25
C ILE A 138 8.70 17.63 -2.11
N LEU A 139 9.73 16.79 -2.11
CA LEU A 139 9.89 15.73 -1.10
C LEU A 139 10.09 16.31 0.31
N ARG A 140 10.82 17.43 0.44
CA ARG A 140 10.96 18.18 1.71
C ARG A 140 9.64 18.78 2.16
N THR A 141 8.92 19.45 1.25
CA THR A 141 7.60 20.04 1.55
C THR A 141 6.59 18.99 2.01
N PHE A 142 6.61 17.81 1.40
CA PHE A 142 5.72 16.71 1.79
C PHE A 142 6.08 16.17 3.16
N GLU A 143 7.37 16.06 3.46
CA GLU A 143 7.86 15.66 4.77
C GLU A 143 7.46 16.65 5.88
N ASP A 144 7.69 17.94 5.66
CA ASP A 144 7.34 19.01 6.60
C ASP A 144 5.82 19.06 6.83
N ALA A 145 5.04 18.85 5.76
CA ALA A 145 3.60 18.75 5.87
C ALA A 145 3.17 17.55 6.73
N LEU A 146 3.79 16.37 6.57
CA LEU A 146 3.49 15.21 7.39
C LEU A 146 3.84 15.46 8.88
N LEU A 147 5.02 16.02 9.16
CA LEU A 147 5.44 16.36 10.52
C LEU A 147 4.46 17.31 11.21
N ALA A 148 3.93 18.29 10.48
CA ALA A 148 2.94 19.23 10.98
C ALA A 148 1.57 18.59 11.31
N GLN A 149 1.31 17.35 10.87
CA GLN A 149 0.07 16.61 11.14
C GLN A 149 0.21 15.59 12.29
N ALA A 150 1.33 15.60 13.01
CA ALA A 150 1.48 14.77 14.19
C ALA A 150 0.48 15.20 15.29
N ILE A 151 -0.52 14.35 15.54
CA ILE A 151 -1.55 14.55 16.59
C ILE A 151 -1.30 13.67 17.82
N LYS A 152 -0.25 12.85 17.78
CA LYS A 152 0.20 11.96 18.87
C LYS A 152 1.72 12.09 19.02
N PRO A 153 2.30 11.71 20.17
CA PRO A 153 3.75 11.59 20.31
C PRO A 153 4.34 10.70 19.22
N LEU A 154 5.49 11.11 18.68
CA LEU A 154 6.25 10.34 17.69
C LEU A 154 7.06 9.23 18.37
N GLU A 155 6.35 8.35 19.07
CA GLU A 155 6.90 7.17 19.73
C GLU A 155 6.29 5.89 19.13
N PRO A 156 7.11 5.00 18.54
CA PRO A 156 6.61 3.73 18.02
C PRO A 156 6.04 2.85 19.14
N ASP A 157 4.92 2.19 18.88
CA ASP A 157 4.34 1.25 19.83
C ASP A 157 5.21 -0.03 19.92
N PRO A 158 5.83 -0.34 21.07
CA PRO A 158 6.74 -1.48 21.19
C PRO A 158 6.05 -2.82 20.95
N SER A 159 4.77 -2.95 21.30
CA SER A 159 4.00 -4.18 21.11
C SER A 159 3.71 -4.44 19.63
N VAL A 160 3.44 -3.37 18.86
CA VAL A 160 3.27 -3.44 17.41
C VAL A 160 4.59 -3.75 16.72
N LEU A 161 5.69 -3.09 17.08
CA LEU A 161 7.02 -3.37 16.53
C LEU A 161 7.41 -4.85 16.74
N PHE A 162 7.22 -5.35 17.97
CA PHE A 162 7.47 -6.74 18.30
C PHE A 162 6.61 -7.70 17.49
N ALA A 163 5.31 -7.41 17.37
CA ALA A 163 4.37 -8.23 16.63
C ALA A 163 4.73 -8.27 15.14
N VAL A 164 4.98 -7.12 14.51
CA VAL A 164 5.35 -7.00 13.09
C VAL A 164 6.61 -7.81 12.79
N SER A 165 7.66 -7.66 13.62
CA SER A 165 8.90 -8.45 13.49
C SER A 165 8.64 -9.95 13.66
N SER A 166 7.79 -10.34 14.61
CA SER A 166 7.45 -11.74 14.86
C SER A 166 6.66 -12.36 13.71
N PHE A 167 5.67 -11.64 13.15
CA PHE A 167 4.91 -12.09 11.99
C PHE A 167 5.79 -12.20 10.73
N GLY A 168 6.75 -11.29 10.56
CA GLY A 168 7.76 -11.37 9.50
C GLY A 168 8.52 -12.71 9.54
N ARG A 169 8.85 -13.19 10.74
CA ARG A 169 9.50 -14.49 10.99
C ARG A 169 8.54 -15.70 10.98
N GLY A 170 7.25 -15.49 10.71
CA GLY A 170 6.25 -16.56 10.66
C GLY A 170 5.71 -17.01 12.01
N ILE A 171 5.97 -16.26 13.09
CA ILE A 171 5.44 -16.58 14.42
C ILE A 171 3.94 -16.30 14.47
N GLY A 172 3.15 -17.25 14.96
CA GLY A 172 1.68 -17.13 15.03
C GLY A 172 1.19 -16.14 16.10
N VAL A 173 -0.03 -15.62 15.90
CA VAL A 173 -0.67 -14.64 16.80
C VAL A 173 -0.70 -15.10 18.26
N THR A 174 -1.05 -16.36 18.52
CA THR A 174 -1.13 -16.92 19.88
C THR A 174 0.20 -16.84 20.63
N GLN A 175 1.30 -17.12 19.94
CA GLN A 175 2.64 -17.05 20.53
C GLN A 175 3.05 -15.60 20.81
N VAL A 176 2.75 -14.69 19.87
CA VAL A 176 2.98 -13.24 20.07
C VAL A 176 2.20 -12.72 21.28
N THR A 177 0.92 -13.08 21.42
CA THR A 177 0.10 -12.64 22.56
C THR A 177 0.62 -13.18 23.90
N LYS A 178 1.12 -14.42 23.92
CA LYS A 178 1.72 -15.03 25.12
C LYS A 178 2.98 -14.28 25.54
N GLN A 179 3.83 -13.91 24.59
CA GLN A 179 5.07 -13.17 24.86
C GLN A 179 4.80 -11.72 25.31
N LEU A 180 3.75 -11.09 24.78
CA LEU A 180 3.34 -9.74 25.19
C LEU A 180 2.54 -9.70 26.51
N GLY A 181 2.18 -10.85 27.08
CA GLY A 181 1.32 -10.90 28.28
C GLY A 181 -0.09 -10.32 28.04
N MET A 182 -0.56 -10.32 26.79
CA MET A 182 -1.87 -9.77 26.42
C MET A 182 -2.87 -10.87 26.11
N THR A 183 -4.14 -10.63 26.43
CA THR A 183 -5.22 -11.48 25.90
C THR A 183 -5.34 -11.27 24.38
N SER A 184 -5.77 -12.32 23.66
CA SER A 184 -5.94 -12.24 22.21
C SER A 184 -6.89 -11.11 21.81
N ALA A 185 -8.01 -10.94 22.51
CA ALA A 185 -8.98 -9.89 22.22
C ALA A 185 -8.39 -8.47 22.41
N ARG A 186 -7.62 -8.25 23.48
CA ARG A 186 -6.97 -6.95 23.72
C ARG A 186 -5.93 -6.65 22.64
N PHE A 187 -5.08 -7.62 22.33
CA PHE A 187 -4.03 -7.46 21.33
C PHE A 187 -4.60 -7.22 19.93
N ILE A 188 -5.62 -7.99 19.52
CA ILE A 188 -6.25 -7.81 18.19
C ILE A 188 -6.81 -6.39 18.05
N ARG A 189 -7.56 -5.90 19.04
CA ARG A 189 -8.09 -4.53 19.00
C ARG A 189 -6.98 -3.48 18.96
N HIS A 190 -5.96 -3.64 19.79
CA HIS A 190 -4.83 -2.71 19.86
C HIS A 190 -4.03 -2.65 18.56
N PHE A 191 -3.66 -3.81 18.04
CA PHE A 191 -2.92 -3.92 16.78
C PHE A 191 -3.74 -3.37 15.61
N GLN A 192 -5.02 -3.72 15.51
CA GLN A 192 -5.89 -3.22 14.44
C GLN A 192 -6.08 -1.71 14.50
N LYS A 193 -6.20 -1.12 15.70
CA LYS A 193 -6.29 0.33 15.87
C LYS A 193 -5.07 1.07 15.30
N ILE A 194 -3.88 0.49 15.44
CA ILE A 194 -2.62 1.12 15.03
C ILE A 194 -2.27 0.81 13.58
N VAL A 195 -2.37 -0.46 13.18
CA VAL A 195 -1.93 -0.96 11.86
C VAL A 195 -3.04 -0.89 10.80
N GLY A 196 -4.30 -0.80 11.22
CA GLY A 196 -5.47 -0.84 10.34
C GLY A 196 -5.98 -2.27 10.08
N LEU A 197 -5.08 -3.26 10.01
CA LEU A 197 -5.44 -4.67 9.82
C LEU A 197 -5.42 -5.46 11.13
N THR A 198 -6.24 -6.51 11.20
CA THR A 198 -6.09 -7.50 12.29
C THR A 198 -4.73 -8.21 12.19
N PRO A 199 -4.16 -8.70 13.31
CA PRO A 199 -2.88 -9.43 13.29
C PRO A 199 -2.88 -10.62 12.30
N LYS A 200 -3.99 -11.37 12.24
CA LYS A 200 -4.12 -12.51 11.33
C LYS A 200 -4.10 -12.07 9.88
N ARG A 201 -4.85 -11.02 9.51
CA ARG A 201 -4.85 -10.48 8.14
C ARG A 201 -3.49 -9.95 7.74
N PHE A 202 -2.84 -9.19 8.61
CA PHE A 202 -1.49 -8.69 8.37
C PHE A 202 -0.47 -9.81 8.17
N ALA A 203 -0.49 -10.85 9.00
CA ALA A 203 0.39 -12.02 8.85
C ALA A 203 0.16 -12.78 7.52
N ARG A 204 -1.09 -12.86 7.04
CA ARG A 204 -1.41 -13.44 5.72
C ARG A 204 -0.80 -12.60 4.60
N VAL A 205 -0.90 -11.26 4.67
CA VAL A 205 -0.27 -10.37 3.67
C VAL A 205 1.25 -10.56 3.66
N LEU A 206 1.90 -10.61 4.83
CA LEU A 206 3.35 -10.87 4.88
C LEU A 206 3.72 -12.23 4.28
N ARG A 207 2.92 -13.26 4.53
CA ARG A 207 3.11 -14.57 3.90
C ARG A 207 2.94 -14.52 2.39
N PHE A 208 1.95 -13.80 1.89
CA PHE A 208 1.74 -13.58 0.46
C PHE A 208 2.94 -12.87 -0.19
N HIS A 209 3.52 -11.86 0.48
CA HIS A 209 4.74 -11.19 0.01
C HIS A 209 5.93 -12.15 -0.15
N ARG A 210 6.10 -13.13 0.75
CA ARG A 210 7.13 -14.18 0.56
C ARG A 210 6.92 -14.96 -0.73
N VAL A 211 5.66 -15.21 -1.11
CA VAL A 211 5.34 -15.87 -2.39
C VAL A 211 5.69 -14.94 -3.56
N LEU A 212 5.39 -13.64 -3.48
CA LEU A 212 5.76 -12.66 -4.51
C LEU A 212 7.29 -12.55 -4.67
N ASP A 213 8.06 -12.59 -3.58
CA ASP A 213 9.51 -12.53 -3.61
C ASP A 213 10.12 -13.70 -4.40
N VAL A 214 9.53 -14.90 -4.27
CA VAL A 214 9.96 -16.08 -5.04
C VAL A 214 9.39 -16.05 -6.46
N ALA A 215 8.11 -15.70 -6.61
CA ALA A 215 7.40 -15.78 -7.89
C ALA A 215 7.85 -14.71 -8.88
N SER A 216 8.26 -13.55 -8.37
CA SER A 216 8.74 -12.45 -9.21
C SER A 216 10.02 -12.85 -9.94
N GLN A 217 10.88 -13.72 -9.39
CA GLN A 217 12.23 -14.07 -9.88
C GLN A 217 12.31 -14.72 -11.29
N GLY A 218 11.18 -14.94 -11.98
CA GLY A 218 11.15 -15.36 -13.39
C GLY A 218 11.68 -16.77 -13.68
N ARG A 219 12.02 -17.55 -12.65
CA ARG A 219 12.48 -18.94 -12.75
C ARG A 219 11.30 -19.92 -12.79
N ARG A 220 11.53 -21.16 -13.19
CA ARG A 220 10.54 -22.24 -13.03
C ARG A 220 10.25 -22.44 -11.54
N ILE A 221 8.99 -22.32 -11.15
CA ILE A 221 8.55 -22.37 -9.74
C ILE A 221 7.98 -23.75 -9.44
N ASP A 222 8.48 -24.38 -8.37
CA ASP A 222 7.82 -25.49 -7.71
C ASP A 222 6.81 -24.94 -6.69
N TRP A 223 5.54 -24.83 -7.11
CA TRP A 223 4.50 -24.22 -6.29
C TRP A 223 4.18 -25.00 -5.02
N ALA A 224 4.37 -26.32 -5.01
CA ALA A 224 4.17 -27.15 -3.82
C ALA A 224 5.25 -26.84 -2.79
N ARG A 225 6.51 -26.74 -3.23
CA ARG A 225 7.63 -26.33 -2.37
C ARG A 225 7.45 -24.92 -1.83
N VAL A 226 7.11 -23.95 -2.70
CA VAL A 226 6.88 -22.55 -2.30
C VAL A 226 5.74 -22.43 -1.29
N ALA A 227 4.68 -23.23 -1.44
CA ALA A 227 3.59 -23.28 -0.47
C ALA A 227 4.11 -23.65 0.93
N VAL A 228 4.83 -24.76 1.05
CA VAL A 228 5.38 -25.23 2.34
C VAL A 228 6.36 -24.21 2.93
N GLU A 229 7.34 -23.75 2.14
CA GLU A 229 8.37 -22.80 2.61
C GLU A 229 7.78 -21.44 3.03
N SER A 230 6.68 -21.01 2.41
CA SER A 230 6.00 -19.76 2.76
C SER A 230 5.05 -19.90 3.95
N GLY A 231 4.74 -21.13 4.40
CA GLY A 231 3.83 -21.39 5.53
C GLY A 231 2.37 -21.59 5.11
N TYR A 232 2.14 -22.13 3.91
CA TYR A 232 0.85 -22.68 3.50
C TYR A 232 0.76 -24.17 3.84
N PHE A 233 -0.47 -24.67 3.95
CA PHE A 233 -0.73 -26.08 4.21
C PHE A 233 -0.40 -26.93 2.98
N ASP A 234 -0.81 -26.46 1.80
CA ASP A 234 -0.56 -27.08 0.51
C ASP A 234 -0.63 -26.04 -0.63
N GLN A 235 -0.41 -26.50 -1.85
CA GLN A 235 -0.49 -25.65 -3.05
C GLN A 235 -1.90 -25.08 -3.30
N ALA A 236 -2.96 -25.82 -2.98
CA ALA A 236 -4.34 -25.36 -3.19
C ALA A 236 -4.65 -24.15 -2.29
N HIS A 237 -4.27 -24.23 -1.01
CA HIS A 237 -4.36 -23.13 -0.06
C HIS A 237 -3.56 -21.89 -0.54
N LEU A 238 -2.34 -22.08 -1.05
CA LEU A 238 -1.58 -20.98 -1.67
C LEU A 238 -2.35 -20.35 -2.82
N ILE A 239 -2.85 -21.15 -3.77
CA ILE A 239 -3.55 -20.64 -4.95
C ILE A 239 -4.81 -19.86 -4.55
N HIS A 240 -5.58 -20.36 -3.58
CA HIS A 240 -6.78 -19.69 -3.09
C HIS A 240 -6.47 -18.32 -2.46
N GLU A 241 -5.48 -18.25 -1.56
CA GLU A 241 -5.10 -16.98 -0.93
C GLU A 241 -4.44 -16.02 -1.92
N PHE A 242 -3.61 -16.52 -2.83
CA PHE A 242 -3.00 -15.70 -3.87
C PHE A 242 -4.07 -15.03 -4.73
N ARG A 243 -5.10 -15.78 -5.15
CA ARG A 243 -6.27 -15.24 -5.87
C ARG A 243 -7.05 -14.24 -5.03
N GLU A 244 -7.30 -14.53 -3.76
CA GLU A 244 -8.01 -13.60 -2.85
C GLU A 244 -7.33 -12.22 -2.79
N PHE A 245 -6.00 -12.18 -2.76
CA PHE A 245 -5.25 -10.93 -2.64
C PHE A 245 -4.94 -10.23 -3.95
N SER A 246 -4.68 -10.99 -5.02
CA SER A 246 -4.22 -10.45 -6.32
C SER A 246 -5.27 -10.41 -7.42
N GLY A 247 -6.40 -11.09 -7.23
CA GLY A 247 -7.38 -11.30 -8.30
C GLY A 247 -6.81 -12.06 -9.50
N MET A 248 -5.80 -12.92 -9.30
CA MET A 248 -5.24 -13.74 -10.36
C MET A 248 -4.61 -15.01 -9.81
N ASN A 249 -4.34 -15.98 -10.70
CA ASN A 249 -3.58 -17.17 -10.32
C ASN A 249 -2.08 -16.85 -10.20
N PRO A 250 -1.35 -17.57 -9.34
CA PRO A 250 0.11 -17.43 -9.25
C PRO A 250 0.83 -17.66 -10.58
N THR A 251 0.29 -18.51 -11.47
CA THR A 251 0.86 -18.77 -12.79
C THR A 251 0.65 -17.64 -13.80
N ALA A 252 -0.37 -16.80 -13.60
CA ALA A 252 -0.67 -15.62 -14.41
C ALA A 252 0.09 -14.37 -13.95
N TYR A 253 0.61 -14.37 -12.72
CA TYR A 253 1.32 -13.25 -12.13
C TYR A 253 2.58 -12.88 -12.94
N ARG A 254 2.61 -11.64 -13.44
CA ARG A 254 3.72 -11.05 -14.20
C ARG A 254 3.95 -9.62 -13.71
N PRO A 255 4.80 -9.42 -12.69
CA PRO A 255 5.03 -8.08 -12.17
C PRO A 255 5.81 -7.21 -13.15
N ARG A 256 5.74 -5.90 -12.97
CA ARG A 256 6.49 -4.89 -13.75
C ARG A 256 7.99 -5.17 -13.69
N SER A 257 8.49 -5.55 -12.52
CA SER A 257 9.88 -5.95 -12.31
C SER A 257 10.02 -6.79 -11.03
N HIS A 258 11.19 -7.37 -10.78
CA HIS A 258 11.49 -8.04 -9.51
C HIS A 258 11.44 -7.09 -8.31
N VAL A 259 11.82 -5.82 -8.50
CA VAL A 259 11.86 -4.81 -7.44
C VAL A 259 10.50 -4.13 -7.22
N ASP A 260 9.61 -4.20 -8.22
CA ASP A 260 8.23 -3.71 -8.19
C ASP A 260 7.24 -4.88 -8.24
N SER A 261 7.45 -5.88 -7.38
CA SER A 261 6.66 -7.12 -7.37
C SER A 261 5.17 -6.89 -7.07
N THR A 262 4.80 -5.75 -6.51
CA THR A 262 3.40 -5.39 -6.20
C THR A 262 2.68 -4.70 -7.35
N HIS A 263 3.36 -4.36 -8.44
CA HIS A 263 2.74 -3.73 -9.62
C HIS A 263 2.65 -4.74 -10.76
N VAL A 264 1.45 -5.09 -11.19
CA VAL A 264 1.21 -6.10 -12.23
C VAL A 264 0.50 -5.45 -13.42
N PRO A 265 1.17 -5.27 -14.57
CA PRO A 265 0.51 -4.77 -15.78
C PRO A 265 -0.67 -5.64 -16.19
N LEU A 266 -1.81 -5.00 -16.47
CA LEU A 266 -3.01 -5.70 -16.95
C LEU A 266 -3.01 -5.77 -18.49
N VAL A 267 -3.37 -6.93 -19.03
CA VAL A 267 -3.47 -7.13 -20.49
C VAL A 267 -4.89 -6.85 -20.99
N ALA A 268 -5.05 -6.51 -22.28
CA ALA A 268 -6.32 -6.11 -22.90
C ALA A 268 -7.54 -7.00 -22.58
N ARG A 269 -7.36 -8.31 -22.40
CA ARG A 269 -8.45 -9.23 -22.03
C ARG A 269 -9.00 -9.00 -20.62
N GLU A 270 -8.15 -8.56 -19.70
CA GLU A 270 -8.48 -8.23 -18.30
C GLU A 270 -9.02 -6.80 -18.15
N ILE A 271 -8.85 -5.97 -19.18
CA ILE A 271 -9.34 -4.59 -19.27
C ILE A 271 -10.79 -4.54 -19.76
N SER A 272 -11.31 -5.61 -20.38
CA SER A 272 -12.66 -5.65 -20.99
C SER A 272 -13.83 -5.30 -20.05
N THR A 273 -13.56 -5.27 -18.76
CA THR A 273 -14.50 -4.93 -17.69
C THR A 273 -14.25 -3.56 -17.05
N ILE A 274 -13.10 -2.94 -17.30
CA ILE A 274 -12.80 -1.57 -16.89
C ILE A 274 -13.44 -0.64 -17.94
N PRO A 275 -14.24 0.36 -17.54
CA PRO A 275 -14.85 1.26 -18.51
C PRO A 275 -13.74 1.97 -19.27
N ALA A 276 -13.83 2.00 -20.60
CA ALA A 276 -12.98 2.87 -21.40
C ALA A 276 -13.14 4.29 -20.84
N THR A 277 -12.10 4.83 -20.23
CA THR A 277 -12.11 6.17 -19.66
C THR A 277 -12.54 7.13 -20.77
N ALA A 278 -13.64 7.85 -20.53
CA ALA A 278 -14.07 8.92 -21.40
C ALA A 278 -12.88 9.85 -21.62
N ALA A 279 -12.49 10.01 -22.89
CA ALA A 279 -11.40 10.89 -23.29
C ALA A 279 -11.53 12.25 -22.59
N PRO A 280 -10.42 12.88 -22.19
CA PRO A 280 -10.49 14.20 -21.58
C PRO A 280 -11.23 15.14 -22.53
N ALA A 281 -12.26 15.81 -22.02
CA ALA A 281 -12.91 16.89 -22.74
C ALA A 281 -11.82 17.92 -23.09
N ARG A 282 -11.68 18.17 -24.39
CA ARG A 282 -10.75 19.15 -24.95
C ARG A 282 -11.04 20.56 -24.45
#